data_AF-A0A8B6CZJ9-F1
#
_entry.id   AF-A0A8B6CZJ9-F1
#
_cell.length_a   1.000
_cell.length_b   1.000
_cell.length_c   1.000
_cell.angle_alpha   90.00
_cell.angle_beta   90.00
_cell.angle_gamma   90.00
#
_symmetry.space_group_name_H-M   'P 1'
#
loop_
_entity.id
_entity.type
_entity.pdbx_description
1 polymer ?
#
loop_
_entity_poly.entity_id
_entity_poly.type
_entity_poly.pdbx_seq_one_letter_code
_entity_poly.pdbx_strand_id
1 'polypeptide(L)'
;MIPLLIIITFSSFMHTYGQTSLKLQYCSFFNNRAPKPQPSLKNCTWFRENSCCMQEEIDATFGRVKPLVGASPDCLRYTNYLMCYICDPLQDRFYCRERLTVCEDFCDSWYRACGSAILKGSIINSLYTNGGNFCESRSFVVEQNTDTCFRVDSALASINSG
;
A
#
# COMPACT_ATOMS: atom_id res chain seq x y z
N MET A 1 -60.38 -27.41 -37.54
CA MET A 1 -59.18 -27.97 -36.89
C MET A 1 -57.95 -27.25 -37.44
N ILE A 2 -57.37 -26.33 -36.68
CA ILE A 2 -56.06 -25.70 -36.94
C ILE A 2 -55.44 -25.44 -35.55
N PRO A 3 -54.19 -25.87 -35.27
CA PRO A 3 -53.67 -25.96 -33.90
C PRO A 3 -53.11 -24.63 -33.38
N LEU A 4 -53.26 -24.43 -32.06
CA LEU A 4 -52.57 -23.41 -31.28
C LEU A 4 -51.06 -23.64 -31.33
N LEU A 5 -50.29 -22.58 -31.63
CA LEU A 5 -48.86 -22.52 -31.35
C LEU A 5 -48.59 -21.44 -30.30
N ILE A 6 -48.11 -21.91 -29.15
CA ILE A 6 -47.70 -21.17 -27.96
C ILE A 6 -46.43 -20.39 -28.30
N ILE A 7 -46.51 -19.06 -28.37
CA ILE A 7 -45.34 -18.20 -28.50
C ILE A 7 -44.72 -18.07 -27.11
N ILE A 8 -43.62 -18.79 -26.89
CA ILE A 8 -42.80 -18.72 -25.68
C ILE A 8 -42.22 -17.29 -25.60
N THR A 9 -42.61 -16.56 -24.55
CA THR A 9 -42.11 -15.22 -24.23
C THR A 9 -40.65 -15.32 -23.80
N PHE A 10 -39.71 -14.97 -24.69
CA PHE A 10 -38.33 -14.70 -24.31
C PHE A 10 -38.26 -13.31 -23.65
N SER A 11 -38.52 -13.27 -22.35
CA SER A 11 -38.14 -12.13 -21.50
C SER A 11 -36.62 -11.98 -21.60
N SER A 12 -36.18 -10.97 -22.35
CA SER A 12 -34.77 -10.64 -22.51
C SER A 12 -34.23 -10.12 -21.19
N PHE A 13 -33.64 -11.02 -20.40
CA PHE A 13 -32.90 -10.68 -19.19
C PHE A 13 -31.61 -9.96 -19.62
N MET A 14 -31.67 -8.62 -19.66
CA MET A 14 -30.49 -7.78 -19.85
C MET A 14 -29.61 -7.91 -18.61
N HIS A 15 -28.63 -8.82 -18.67
CA HIS A 15 -27.53 -8.84 -17.71
C HIS A 15 -26.71 -7.56 -17.90
N THR A 16 -26.85 -6.63 -16.95
CA THR A 16 -25.97 -5.48 -16.79
C THR A 16 -24.57 -6.01 -16.48
N TYR A 17 -23.73 -6.17 -17.50
CA TYR A 17 -22.30 -6.36 -17.30
C TYR A 17 -21.74 -5.06 -16.73
N GLY A 18 -21.53 -5.02 -15.41
CA GLY A 18 -20.77 -3.97 -14.76
C GLY A 18 -19.38 -3.93 -15.38
N GLN A 19 -19.04 -2.83 -16.06
CA GLN A 19 -17.68 -2.57 -16.51
C GLN A 19 -16.80 -2.38 -15.27
N THR A 20 -16.09 -3.42 -14.86
CA THR A 20 -14.94 -3.28 -13.98
C THR A 20 -13.90 -2.50 -14.78
N SER A 21 -13.80 -1.19 -14.56
CA SER A 21 -12.73 -0.36 -15.10
C SER A 21 -11.40 -1.02 -14.71
N LEU A 22 -10.71 -1.59 -15.69
CA LEU A 22 -9.42 -2.24 -15.49
C LEU A 22 -8.43 -1.11 -15.13
N LYS A 23 -8.18 -0.94 -13.83
CA LYS A 23 -7.29 0.10 -13.30
C LYS A 23 -5.91 -0.14 -13.91
N LEU A 24 -5.41 0.83 -14.66
CA LEU A 24 -4.09 0.75 -15.28
C LEU A 24 -3.03 0.68 -14.18
N GLN A 25 -2.15 -0.31 -14.25
CA GLN A 25 -1.08 -0.54 -13.28
C GLN A 25 0.26 -0.21 -13.91
N TYR A 26 1.03 0.66 -13.27
CA TYR A 26 2.37 1.02 -13.71
C TYR A 26 3.22 1.50 -12.54
N CYS A 27 4.52 1.26 -12.65
CA CYS A 27 5.47 1.46 -11.57
C CYS A 27 6.09 2.86 -11.67
N SER A 28 5.42 3.87 -11.12
CA SER A 28 5.88 5.26 -11.19
C SER A 28 7.25 5.49 -10.52
N PHE A 29 7.63 4.65 -9.55
CA PHE A 29 8.98 4.65 -8.97
C PHE A 29 10.06 4.18 -9.97
N PHE A 30 9.70 3.30 -10.91
CA PHE A 30 10.60 2.63 -11.85
C PHE A 30 10.32 3.03 -13.30
N ASN A 31 10.19 4.33 -13.55
CA ASN A 31 9.98 4.90 -14.89
C ASN A 31 8.77 4.29 -15.64
N ASN A 32 7.66 4.07 -14.92
CA ASN A 32 6.39 3.59 -15.46
C ASN A 32 6.46 2.23 -16.17
N ARG A 33 7.42 1.36 -15.81
CA ARG A 33 7.39 -0.03 -16.29
C ARG A 33 6.15 -0.76 -15.78
N ALA A 34 5.72 -1.80 -16.48
CA ALA A 34 4.62 -2.65 -16.03
C ALA A 34 5.06 -3.53 -14.84
N PRO A 35 4.15 -3.79 -13.87
CA PRO A 35 4.43 -4.76 -12.80
C PRO A 35 4.53 -6.19 -13.36
N LYS A 36 5.25 -7.05 -12.64
CA LYS A 36 5.50 -8.45 -13.02
C LYS A 36 5.54 -9.35 -11.79
N PRO A 37 5.31 -10.66 -11.92
CA PRO A 37 5.55 -11.61 -10.85
C PRO A 37 7.02 -11.62 -10.42
N GLN A 38 7.26 -11.67 -9.10
CA GLN A 38 8.57 -11.62 -8.46
C GLN A 38 8.62 -12.63 -7.30
N PRO A 39 8.69 -13.94 -7.57
CA PRO A 39 8.64 -14.99 -6.53
C PRO A 39 9.82 -14.93 -5.56
N SER A 40 10.92 -14.28 -5.94
CA SER A 40 12.15 -14.14 -5.13
C SER A 40 12.08 -13.06 -4.04
N LEU A 41 11.00 -12.26 -3.96
CA LEU A 41 10.84 -11.25 -2.92
C LEU A 41 10.83 -11.88 -1.53
N LYS A 42 11.66 -11.36 -0.61
CA LYS A 42 11.84 -11.89 0.74
C LYS A 42 11.02 -11.13 1.80
N ASN A 43 10.95 -9.80 1.71
CA ASN A 43 10.26 -8.95 2.69
C ASN A 43 8.85 -8.54 2.25
N CYS A 44 8.72 -8.06 1.01
CA CYS A 44 7.47 -7.57 0.43
C CYS A 44 6.68 -8.69 -0.24
N THR A 45 6.50 -9.81 0.48
CA THR A 45 6.03 -11.08 -0.09
C THR A 45 4.60 -11.03 -0.63
N TRP A 46 3.77 -10.11 -0.13
CA TRP A 46 2.40 -9.89 -0.61
C TRP A 46 2.32 -9.35 -2.04
N PHE A 47 3.43 -8.81 -2.59
CA PHE A 47 3.50 -8.37 -3.98
C PHE A 47 4.08 -9.44 -4.93
N ARG A 48 4.41 -10.65 -4.47
CA ARG A 48 5.06 -11.70 -5.30
C ARG A 48 4.34 -12.01 -6.60
N GLU A 49 3.01 -12.04 -6.61
CA GLU A 49 2.25 -12.38 -7.82
C GLU A 49 2.17 -11.22 -8.82
N ASN A 50 2.31 -9.98 -8.34
CA ASN A 50 2.23 -8.77 -9.16
C ASN A 50 2.96 -7.61 -8.46
N SER A 51 4.25 -7.43 -8.80
CA SER A 51 5.14 -6.47 -8.13
C SER A 51 5.70 -5.46 -9.11
N CYS A 52 5.85 -4.24 -8.62
CA CYS A 52 6.64 -3.21 -9.26
C CYS A 52 8.13 -3.25 -8.95
N CYS A 53 8.56 -3.90 -7.87
CA CYS A 53 9.96 -3.98 -7.43
C CYS A 53 10.54 -5.39 -7.60
N MET A 54 11.85 -5.47 -7.70
CA MET A 54 12.68 -6.67 -7.54
C MET A 54 13.37 -6.64 -6.18
N GLN A 55 13.84 -7.80 -5.68
CA GLN A 55 14.54 -7.86 -4.39
C GLN A 55 15.79 -6.96 -4.37
N GLU A 56 16.57 -6.95 -5.46
CA GLU A 56 17.76 -6.10 -5.58
C GLU A 56 17.44 -4.60 -5.54
N GLU A 57 16.25 -4.19 -5.98
CA GLU A 57 15.82 -2.79 -5.93
C GLU A 57 15.37 -2.38 -4.53
N ILE A 58 14.77 -3.30 -3.76
CA ILE A 58 14.52 -3.11 -2.32
C ILE A 58 15.86 -2.93 -1.61
N ASP A 59 16.82 -3.81 -1.89
CA ASP A 59 18.14 -3.78 -1.25
C ASP A 59 18.91 -2.51 -1.63
N ALA A 60 18.84 -2.07 -2.89
CA ALA A 60 19.44 -0.82 -3.35
C ALA A 60 18.79 0.43 -2.74
N THR A 61 17.47 0.43 -2.59
CA THR A 61 16.72 1.60 -2.08
C THR A 61 16.80 1.71 -0.57
N PHE A 62 16.71 0.59 0.14
CA PHE A 62 16.53 0.57 1.60
C PHE A 62 17.55 -0.27 2.37
N GLY A 63 18.52 -0.91 1.72
CA GLY A 63 19.49 -1.79 2.39
C GLY A 63 20.37 -1.09 3.44
N ARG A 64 20.40 0.25 3.46
CA ARG A 64 21.08 1.06 4.48
C ARG A 64 20.16 1.52 5.63
N VAL A 65 18.85 1.33 5.50
CA VAL A 65 17.88 1.69 6.53
C VAL A 65 18.05 0.74 7.70
N LYS A 66 18.43 1.28 8.85
CA LYS A 66 18.54 0.51 10.09
C LYS A 66 17.24 0.65 10.90
N PRO A 67 16.83 -0.42 11.60
CA PRO A 67 15.79 -0.33 12.61
C PRO A 67 16.08 0.78 13.63
N LEU A 68 15.02 1.45 14.11
CA LEU A 68 15.13 2.41 15.19
C LEU A 68 15.54 1.70 16.48
N VAL A 69 16.41 2.35 17.27
CA VAL A 69 16.81 1.81 18.57
C VAL A 69 15.59 1.83 19.50
N GLY A 70 15.30 0.71 20.16
CA GLY A 70 14.12 0.56 21.01
C GLY A 70 12.80 0.40 20.25
N ALA A 71 12.83 0.14 18.94
CA ALA A 71 11.63 -0.15 18.16
C ALA A 71 10.89 -1.39 18.70
N SER A 72 9.58 -1.23 18.93
CA SER A 72 8.69 -2.34 19.21
C SER A 72 8.52 -3.25 17.98
N PRO A 73 8.08 -4.51 18.13
CA PRO A 73 7.73 -5.36 16.99
C PRO A 73 6.72 -4.70 16.03
N ASP A 74 5.73 -3.98 16.57
CA ASP A 74 4.76 -3.23 15.76
C ASP A 74 5.42 -2.10 14.97
N CYS A 75 6.34 -1.35 15.59
CA CYS A 75 7.10 -0.30 14.91
C CYS A 75 7.90 -0.86 13.73
N LEU A 76 8.56 -2.01 13.92
CA LEU A 76 9.28 -2.70 12.86
C LEU A 76 8.35 -3.16 11.74
N ARG A 77 7.16 -3.68 12.09
CA ARG A 77 6.16 -4.10 11.11
C ARG A 77 5.69 -2.95 10.23
N TYR A 78 5.30 -1.81 10.82
CA TYR A 78 4.91 -0.63 10.05
C TYR A 78 6.06 -0.09 9.20
N THR A 79 7.28 -0.04 9.73
CA THR A 79 8.46 0.42 8.99
C THR A 79 8.77 -0.48 7.80
N ASN A 80 8.75 -1.80 7.99
CA ASN A 80 8.99 -2.77 6.93
C ASN A 80 7.89 -2.74 5.87
N TYR A 81 6.63 -2.59 6.28
CA TYR A 81 5.53 -2.47 5.35
C TYR A 81 5.62 -1.19 4.52
N LEU A 82 5.94 -0.06 5.17
CA LEU A 82 6.17 1.21 4.49
C LEU A 82 7.21 1.08 3.39
N MET A 83 8.34 0.41 3.65
CA MET A 83 9.39 0.19 2.66
C MET A 83 8.91 -0.58 1.41
N CYS A 84 7.78 -1.26 1.46
CA CYS A 84 7.23 -1.98 0.32
C CYS A 84 6.35 -1.14 -0.62
N TYR A 85 6.19 0.17 -0.39
CA TYR A 85 5.43 1.04 -1.30
C TYR A 85 5.97 1.00 -2.74
N ILE A 86 7.28 0.79 -2.91
CA ILE A 86 7.94 0.66 -4.23
C ILE A 86 7.60 -0.66 -4.93
N CYS A 87 6.89 -1.58 -4.29
CA CYS A 87 6.51 -2.86 -4.86
C CYS A 87 5.05 -2.90 -5.30
N ASP A 88 4.24 -1.93 -4.89
CA ASP A 88 2.81 -1.90 -5.17
C ASP A 88 2.52 -1.66 -6.67
N PRO A 89 1.66 -2.46 -7.32
CA PRO A 89 1.30 -2.27 -8.73
C PRO A 89 0.46 -1.01 -9.01
N LEU A 90 -0.09 -0.36 -7.99
CA LEU A 90 -0.88 0.87 -8.05
C LEU A 90 -0.11 2.08 -7.49
N GLN A 91 1.22 2.05 -7.59
CA GLN A 91 2.13 3.12 -7.15
C GLN A 91 1.74 4.51 -7.64
N ASP A 92 1.20 4.60 -8.85
CA ASP A 92 0.81 5.86 -9.47
C ASP A 92 -0.22 6.65 -8.67
N ARG A 93 -0.98 5.97 -7.82
CA ARG A 93 -1.97 6.58 -6.94
C ARG A 93 -1.36 7.47 -5.87
N PHE A 94 -0.18 7.09 -5.37
CA PHE A 94 0.38 7.65 -4.15
C PHE A 94 1.88 8.00 -4.26
N TYR A 95 2.53 7.74 -5.39
CA TYR A 95 3.92 8.09 -5.62
C TYR A 95 4.06 8.94 -6.88
N CYS A 96 4.47 10.19 -6.69
CA CYS A 96 4.60 11.18 -7.77
C CYS A 96 5.75 12.14 -7.46
N ARG A 97 6.55 12.50 -8.48
CA ARG A 97 7.68 13.46 -8.36
C ARG A 97 8.60 13.15 -7.17
N GLU A 98 8.99 11.88 -7.04
CA GLU A 98 9.89 11.41 -5.98
C GLU A 98 9.35 11.58 -4.55
N ARG A 99 8.03 11.76 -4.40
CA ARG A 99 7.37 11.86 -3.10
C ARG A 99 6.30 10.80 -2.95
N LEU A 100 6.29 10.20 -1.77
CA LEU A 100 5.25 9.30 -1.31
C LEU A 100 4.17 10.10 -0.56
N THR A 101 2.92 9.91 -0.97
CA THR A 101 1.73 10.31 -0.23
C THR A 101 1.31 9.14 0.66
N VAL A 102 1.19 9.38 1.96
CA VAL A 102 0.83 8.38 2.98
C VAL A 102 -0.48 8.80 3.63
N CYS A 103 -1.36 7.84 3.89
CA CYS A 103 -2.63 8.12 4.54
C CYS A 103 -2.41 8.50 6.02
N GLU A 104 -3.22 9.43 6.50
CA GLU A 104 -3.18 9.90 7.89
C GLU A 104 -3.29 8.75 8.91
N ASP A 105 -4.17 7.78 8.67
CA ASP A 105 -4.36 6.62 9.56
C ASP A 105 -3.11 5.74 9.69
N PHE A 106 -2.38 5.57 8.59
CA PHE A 106 -1.11 4.86 8.56
C PHE A 106 -0.07 5.62 9.39
N CYS A 107 0.03 6.93 9.18
CA CYS A 107 0.95 7.79 9.89
C CYS A 107 0.74 7.76 11.40
N ASP A 108 -0.51 7.85 11.85
CA ASP A 108 -0.87 7.77 13.27
C ASP A 108 -0.56 6.40 13.87
N SER A 109 -0.85 5.33 13.13
CA SER A 109 -0.58 3.97 13.59
C SER A 109 0.92 3.69 13.68
N TRP A 110 1.69 4.14 12.70
CA TRP A 110 3.14 4.02 12.69
C TRP A 110 3.79 4.83 13.82
N TYR A 111 3.36 6.08 14.01
CA TYR A 111 3.80 6.94 15.11
C TYR A 111 3.50 6.31 16.48
N ARG A 112 2.27 5.86 16.70
CA ARG A 112 1.88 5.21 17.97
C ARG A 112 2.73 3.97 18.25
N ALA A 113 2.99 3.15 17.23
CA ALA A 113 3.81 1.95 17.37
C ALA A 113 5.28 2.27 17.69
N CYS A 114 5.81 3.36 17.12
CA CYS A 114 7.21 3.77 17.25
C CYS A 114 7.46 4.80 18.36
N GLY A 115 6.45 5.23 19.10
CA GLY A 115 6.54 6.41 19.97
C GLY A 115 7.63 6.37 21.03
N SER A 116 7.97 5.18 21.55
CA SER A 116 9.05 4.97 22.52
C SER A 116 10.44 4.76 21.89
N ALA A 117 10.52 4.61 20.57
CA ALA A 117 11.79 4.38 19.87
C ALA A 117 12.60 5.68 19.76
N ILE A 118 13.91 5.51 19.58
CA ILE A 118 14.87 6.62 19.50
C ILE A 118 15.14 6.97 18.05
N LEU A 119 14.87 8.22 17.69
CA LEU A 119 15.20 8.83 16.41
C LEU A 119 16.18 9.98 16.65
N LYS A 120 17.36 9.93 16.01
CA LYS A 120 18.41 10.96 16.11
C LYS A 120 18.79 11.30 17.57
N GLY A 121 18.75 10.32 18.47
CA GLY A 121 19.14 10.48 19.88
C GLY A 121 18.00 10.96 20.81
N SER A 122 16.78 11.14 20.31
CA SER A 122 15.62 11.51 21.14
C SER A 122 14.45 10.55 20.93
N ILE A 123 13.58 10.46 21.94
CA ILE A 123 12.37 9.62 21.87
C ILE A 123 11.38 10.24 20.89
N ILE A 124 10.80 9.45 19.99
CA ILE A 124 9.87 9.93 18.95
C ILE A 124 8.72 10.75 19.53
N ASN A 125 8.07 10.27 20.60
CA ASN A 125 6.97 11.00 21.27
C ASN A 125 7.38 12.33 21.92
N SER A 126 8.69 12.59 22.10
CA SER A 126 9.16 13.91 22.55
C SER A 126 9.45 14.88 21.40
N LEU A 127 9.56 14.37 20.16
CA LEU A 127 9.91 15.15 18.98
C LEU A 127 8.68 15.57 18.16
N TYR A 128 7.62 14.78 18.18
CA TYR A 128 6.44 14.98 17.33
C TYR A 128 5.16 14.89 18.15
N THR A 129 4.11 15.58 17.70
CA THR A 129 2.83 15.62 18.41
C THR A 129 1.86 14.53 17.95
N ASN A 130 1.88 14.19 16.66
CA ASN A 130 0.97 13.24 16.03
C ASN A 130 1.65 12.51 14.85
N GLY A 131 0.94 11.56 14.25
CA GLY A 131 1.45 10.78 13.13
C GLY A 131 1.69 11.60 11.88
N GLY A 132 0.82 12.57 11.58
CA GLY A 132 0.99 13.50 10.46
C GLY A 132 2.36 14.18 10.50
N ASN A 133 2.70 14.84 11.62
CA ASN A 133 4.01 15.50 11.76
C ASN A 133 5.18 14.52 11.71
N PHE A 134 5.00 13.30 12.24
CA PHE A 134 6.02 12.27 12.14
C PHE A 134 6.29 11.88 10.69
N CYS A 135 5.25 11.64 9.88
CA CYS A 135 5.36 11.35 8.45
C CYS A 135 5.93 12.51 7.63
N GLU A 136 5.48 13.74 7.87
CA GLU A 136 5.99 14.93 7.19
C GLU A 136 7.48 15.14 7.46
N SER A 137 7.95 14.84 8.68
CA SER A 137 9.38 14.89 9.02
C SER A 137 10.24 13.89 8.23
N ARG A 138 9.59 12.87 7.65
CA ARG A 138 10.19 11.88 6.73
C ARG A 138 10.07 12.30 5.26
N SER A 139 9.65 13.54 5.00
CA SER A 139 9.43 14.14 3.67
C SER A 139 8.26 13.54 2.86
N PHE A 140 7.38 12.81 3.53
CA PHE A 140 6.14 12.32 2.94
C PHE A 140 5.08 13.42 2.87
N VAL A 141 4.18 13.29 1.90
CA VAL A 141 2.93 14.05 1.87
C VAL A 141 1.91 13.26 2.67
N VAL A 142 1.14 13.92 3.53
CA VAL A 142 0.06 13.28 4.30
C VAL A 142 -1.26 13.70 3.69
N GLU A 143 -2.10 12.74 3.34
CA GLU A 143 -3.46 12.97 2.85
C GLU A 143 -4.49 12.28 3.74
N GLN A 144 -5.72 12.78 3.68
CA GLN A 144 -6.86 12.09 4.28
C GLN A 144 -7.01 10.69 3.67
N ASN A 145 -7.73 9.83 4.38
CA ASN A 145 -7.85 8.41 4.06
C ASN A 145 -8.65 8.13 2.77
N THR A 146 -8.08 8.44 1.62
CA THR A 146 -8.59 8.24 0.26
C THR A 146 -7.89 7.07 -0.44
N ASP A 147 -8.27 6.83 -1.70
CA ASP A 147 -7.61 5.90 -2.63
C ASP A 147 -6.27 6.41 -3.21
N THR A 148 -5.85 7.65 -2.87
CA THR A 148 -4.67 8.36 -3.44
C THR A 148 -3.47 8.38 -2.49
N CYS A 149 -3.52 7.64 -1.40
CA CYS A 149 -2.46 7.59 -0.41
C CYS A 149 -2.11 6.14 -0.05
N PHE A 150 -0.84 5.94 0.32
CA PHE A 150 -0.35 4.63 0.74
C PHE A 150 -0.84 4.28 2.14
N ARG A 151 -1.31 3.04 2.31
CA ARG A 151 -1.82 2.49 3.57
C ARG A 151 -1.54 1.00 3.67
N VAL A 152 -1.70 0.43 4.86
CA VAL A 152 -1.69 -1.02 5.06
C VAL A 152 -2.89 -1.64 4.35
N ASP A 153 -2.64 -2.64 3.51
CA ASP A 153 -3.68 -3.49 2.94
C ASP A 153 -4.54 -4.10 4.07
N SER A 154 -5.87 -4.07 3.92
CA SER A 154 -6.82 -4.56 4.91
C SER A 154 -6.60 -6.03 5.29
N ALA A 155 -5.95 -6.83 4.42
CA ALA A 155 -5.52 -8.19 4.70
C ALA A 155 -4.45 -8.31 5.82
N LEU A 156 -3.64 -7.28 6.05
CA LEU A 156 -2.67 -7.22 7.16
C LEU A 156 -3.26 -6.55 8.41
N ALA A 157 -4.24 -5.67 8.24
CA ALA A 157 -4.98 -5.09 9.37
C ALA A 157 -5.78 -6.15 10.15
N SER A 158 -6.31 -7.16 9.44
CA SER A 158 -7.14 -8.23 10.00
C SER A 158 -6.40 -9.28 10.82
N ILE A 159 -5.07 -9.40 10.68
CA ILE A 159 -4.22 -10.26 11.54
C ILE A 159 -4.07 -9.69 12.96
N ASN A 160 -4.37 -8.40 13.16
CA ASN A 160 -4.21 -7.71 14.45
C ASN A 160 -5.53 -7.53 15.22
N SER A 161 -6.56 -8.34 14.93
CA SER A 161 -7.84 -8.35 15.67
C SER A 161 -8.00 -9.58 16.58
N GLY A 162 -6.94 -10.38 16.75
CA GLY A 162 -6.94 -11.62 17.53
C GLY A 162 -5.95 -11.57 18.69
#